data_AF-A0A975M212-F1
#
_entry.id   AF-A0A975M212-F1
#
_cell.length_a   1.000
_cell.length_b   1.000
_cell.length_c   1.000
_cell.angle_alpha   90.00
_cell.angle_beta   90.00
_cell.angle_gamma   90.00
#
_symmetry.space_group_name_H-M   'P 1'
#
loop_
_entity.id
_entity.type
_entity.pdbx_description
1 polymer ?
#
loop_
_entity_poly.entity_id
_entity_poly.type
_entity_poly.pdbx_seq_one_letter_code
_entity_poly.pdbx_strand_id
1 'polypeptide(L)'
;MSAKEELLQLIKDNESVKRYQQIETVINKDKTLKKNINKLKSIQKQLINAKEINKTEAINKFQSEFDQLLEEIESFPLMSEYLDLQEEINHMVKEVLQIIENQINEGIDGV
;
A
#
# COMPACT_ATOMS: atom_id res chain seq x y z
N MET A 1 6.61 16.52 -24.61
CA MET A 1 6.37 15.96 -23.27
C MET A 1 6.23 17.11 -22.31
N SER A 2 5.17 17.11 -21.51
CA SER A 2 5.02 18.03 -20.38
C SER A 2 5.90 17.58 -19.21
N ALA A 3 6.27 18.50 -18.31
CA ALA A 3 7.06 18.19 -17.11
C ALA A 3 6.38 17.10 -16.24
N LYS A 4 5.05 17.07 -16.21
CA LYS A 4 4.27 16.00 -15.58
C LYS A 4 4.57 14.62 -16.19
N GLU A 5 4.60 14.54 -17.51
CA GLU A 5 4.85 13.27 -18.21
C GLU A 5 6.29 12.78 -18.00
N GLU A 6 7.25 13.71 -17.96
CA GLU A 6 8.65 13.40 -17.68
C GLU A 6 8.84 12.87 -16.25
N LEU A 7 8.25 13.52 -15.25
CA LEU A 7 8.27 13.04 -13.86
C LEU A 7 7.64 11.64 -13.72
N LEU A 8 6.50 11.42 -14.37
CA LEU A 8 5.86 10.09 -14.38
C LEU A 8 6.75 9.03 -15.03
N GLN A 9 7.48 9.40 -16.08
CA GLN A 9 8.39 8.47 -16.75
C GLN A 9 9.58 8.13 -15.85
N LEU A 10 10.19 9.11 -15.18
CA LEU A 10 11.28 8.89 -14.23
C LEU A 10 10.86 7.97 -13.08
N ILE A 11 9.66 8.16 -12.52
CA ILE A 11 9.12 7.29 -11.47
C ILE A 11 8.90 5.87 -12.01
N LYS A 12 8.34 5.72 -13.21
CA LYS A 12 8.15 4.40 -13.82
C LYS A 12 9.47 3.70 -14.14
N ASP A 13 10.53 4.46 -14.41
CA ASP A 13 11.82 3.91 -14.75
C ASP A 13 12.67 3.49 -13.56
N ASN A 14 12.31 3.96 -12.36
CA ASN A 14 12.91 3.53 -11.09
C ASN A 14 12.84 2.00 -10.93
N GLU A 15 13.95 1.40 -10.47
CA GLU A 15 14.10 -0.04 -10.36
C GLU A 15 13.14 -0.66 -9.32
N SER A 16 12.96 -0.01 -8.17
CA SER A 16 12.02 -0.42 -7.14
C SER A 16 10.59 -0.43 -7.67
N VAL A 17 10.20 0.58 -8.44
CA VAL A 17 8.89 0.64 -9.11
C VAL A 17 8.72 -0.48 -10.14
N LYS A 18 9.73 -0.73 -10.97
CA LYS A 18 9.71 -1.84 -11.94
C LYS A 18 9.59 -3.19 -11.25
N ARG A 19 10.35 -3.40 -10.17
CA ARG A 19 10.32 -4.64 -9.38
C ARG A 19 8.97 -4.84 -8.69
N TYR A 20 8.44 -3.78 -8.08
CA TYR A 20 7.10 -3.78 -7.49
C TYR A 20 6.03 -4.23 -8.51
N GLN A 21 6.03 -3.66 -9.72
CA GLN A 21 5.08 -4.02 -10.78
C GLN A 21 5.21 -5.48 -11.24
N GLN A 22 6.42 -6.03 -11.25
CA GLN A 22 6.66 -7.44 -11.57
C GLN A 22 6.03 -8.35 -10.51
N ILE A 23 6.27 -8.08 -9.22
CA ILE A 23 5.70 -8.86 -8.12
C ILE A 23 4.18 -8.68 -8.06
N GLU A 24 3.68 -7.46 -8.25
CA GLU A 24 2.26 -7.15 -8.33
C GLU A 24 1.55 -7.97 -9.42
N THR A 25 2.20 -8.18 -10.57
CA THR A 25 1.67 -9.02 -11.65
C THR A 25 1.54 -10.48 -11.23
N VAL A 26 2.49 -11.00 -10.43
CA VAL A 26 2.44 -12.37 -9.89
C VAL A 26 1.32 -12.49 -8.86
N ILE A 27 1.27 -11.57 -7.89
CA ILE A 27 0.23 -11.51 -6.85
C ILE A 27 -1.16 -11.43 -7.47
N ASN A 28 -1.37 -10.57 -8.47
CA ASN A 28 -2.67 -10.38 -9.10
C ASN A 28 -3.18 -11.58 -9.91
N LYS A 29 -2.28 -12.47 -10.34
CA LYS A 29 -2.64 -13.72 -11.04
C LYS A 29 -3.08 -14.81 -10.07
N ASP A 30 -2.67 -14.74 -8.80
CA ASP A 30 -3.08 -15.68 -7.78
C ASP A 30 -4.51 -15.36 -7.30
N LYS A 31 -5.47 -16.18 -7.76
CA LYS A 31 -6.89 -16.03 -7.44
C LYS A 31 -7.17 -16.27 -5.95
N THR A 32 -6.41 -17.16 -5.30
CA THR A 32 -6.59 -17.52 -3.90
C THR A 32 -6.11 -16.37 -3.02
N LEU A 33 -4.90 -15.88 -3.28
CA LEU A 33 -4.33 -14.72 -2.59
C LEU A 33 -5.22 -13.49 -2.74
N LYS A 34 -5.68 -13.19 -3.95
CA LYS A 34 -6.60 -12.07 -4.21
C LYS A 34 -7.92 -12.21 -3.44
N LYS A 35 -8.46 -13.42 -3.36
CA LYS A 35 -9.66 -13.70 -2.55
C LYS A 35 -9.38 -13.47 -1.06
N ASN A 36 -8.23 -13.92 -0.57
CA ASN A 36 -7.81 -13.75 0.82
C ASN A 36 -7.63 -12.26 1.16
N ILE A 37 -6.95 -11.47 0.33
CA ILE A 37 -6.80 -10.02 0.52
C ILE A 37 -8.15 -9.32 0.57
N ASN A 38 -9.08 -9.67 -0.32
CA ASN A 38 -10.44 -9.09 -0.30
C ASN A 38 -11.21 -9.45 0.98
N LYS A 39 -11.08 -10.70 1.44
CA LYS A 39 -11.67 -11.15 2.69
C LYS A 39 -11.06 -10.41 3.89
N LEU A 40 -9.74 -10.22 3.91
CA LEU A 40 -9.01 -9.48 4.95
C LEU A 40 -9.56 -8.05 5.07
N LYS A 41 -9.72 -7.33 3.94
CA LYS A 41 -10.31 -5.98 3.92
C LYS A 41 -11.74 -5.96 4.46
N SER A 42 -12.55 -6.97 4.13
CA SER A 42 -13.91 -7.10 4.66
C SER A 42 -13.91 -7.30 6.18
N ILE A 43 -13.05 -8.20 6.69
CA ILE A 43 -12.93 -8.46 8.13
C ILE A 43 -12.42 -7.21 8.86
N GLN A 44 -11.44 -6.50 8.30
CA GLN A 44 -10.94 -5.24 8.87
C GLN A 44 -12.06 -4.22 9.07
N LYS A 45 -12.95 -4.06 8.08
CA LYS A 45 -14.12 -3.17 8.20
C LYS A 45 -15.08 -3.65 9.30
N GLN A 46 -15.34 -4.95 9.38
CA GLN A 46 -16.19 -5.53 10.42
C GLN A 46 -15.59 -5.34 11.82
N LEU A 47 -14.27 -5.48 11.95
CA LEU A 47 -13.51 -5.25 13.17
C LEU A 47 -13.58 -3.78 13.61
N ILE A 48 -13.39 -2.83 12.70
CA ILE A 48 -13.54 -1.39 12.99
C ILE A 48 -14.96 -1.11 13.49
N ASN A 49 -15.99 -1.57 12.77
CA ASN A 49 -17.37 -1.38 13.19
C ASN A 49 -17.66 -2.01 14.57
N ALA A 50 -17.13 -3.21 14.85
CA ALA A 50 -17.30 -3.87 16.14
C ALA A 50 -16.62 -3.11 17.28
N LYS A 51 -15.45 -2.50 17.03
CA LYS A 51 -14.74 -1.61 17.95
C LYS A 51 -15.54 -0.35 18.24
N GLU A 52 -16.12 0.30 17.21
CA GLU A 52 -16.94 1.51 17.39
C GLU A 52 -18.15 1.29 18.32
N ILE A 53 -18.81 0.13 18.22
CA ILE A 53 -19.97 -0.22 19.04
C ILE A 53 -19.62 -1.04 20.29
N ASN A 54 -18.33 -1.17 20.62
CA ASN A 54 -17.80 -1.87 21.81
C ASN A 54 -18.31 -3.31 21.99
N LYS A 55 -18.48 -4.07 20.91
CA LYS A 55 -18.91 -5.49 20.97
C LYS A 55 -17.73 -6.42 21.15
N THR A 56 -17.26 -6.58 22.39
CA THR A 56 -16.04 -7.32 22.77
C THR A 56 -15.94 -8.73 22.15
N GLU A 57 -17.01 -9.52 22.18
CA GLU A 57 -16.99 -10.88 21.61
C GLU A 57 -16.77 -10.87 20.09
N ALA A 58 -17.43 -9.95 19.38
CA ALA A 58 -17.25 -9.78 17.95
C ALA A 58 -15.86 -9.22 17.60
N ILE A 59 -15.32 -8.31 18.43
CA ILE A 59 -13.95 -7.79 18.28
C ILE A 59 -12.96 -8.95 18.35
N ASN A 60 -13.04 -9.80 19.38
CA ASN A 60 -12.12 -10.93 19.55
C ASN A 60 -12.19 -11.91 18.38
N LYS A 61 -13.42 -12.22 17.94
CA LYS A 61 -13.62 -13.10 16.78
C LYS A 61 -13.02 -12.51 15.50
N PHE A 62 -13.36 -11.27 15.16
CA PHE A 62 -12.85 -10.64 13.93
C PHE A 62 -11.35 -10.38 13.98
N GLN A 63 -10.79 -10.07 15.15
CA GLN A 63 -9.34 -9.95 15.33
C GLN A 63 -8.65 -11.28 15.06
N SER A 64 -9.13 -12.38 15.65
CA SER A 64 -8.56 -13.71 15.41
C SER A 64 -8.65 -14.13 13.94
N GLU A 65 -9.78 -13.88 13.27
CA GLU A 65 -9.94 -14.18 11.84
C GLU A 65 -9.05 -13.28 10.97
N PHE A 66 -8.85 -12.02 11.37
CA PHE A 66 -7.95 -11.09 10.69
C PHE A 66 -6.50 -11.55 10.80
N ASP A 67 -6.03 -11.89 12.01
CA ASP A 67 -4.65 -12.26 12.27
C ASP A 67 -4.26 -13.55 11.51
N GLN A 68 -5.14 -14.57 11.54
CA GLN A 68 -4.92 -15.81 10.78
C GLN A 68 -4.82 -15.55 9.27
N LEU A 69 -5.73 -14.73 8.74
CA LEU A 69 -5.76 -14.44 7.31
C LEU A 69 -4.59 -13.56 6.88
N LEU A 70 -4.13 -12.67 7.76
CA LEU A 70 -2.94 -11.86 7.54
C LEU A 70 -1.70 -12.74 7.46
N GLU A 71 -1.53 -13.67 8.41
CA GLU A 71 -0.42 -14.63 8.42
C GLU A 71 -0.41 -15.48 7.14
N GLU A 72 -1.57 -15.97 6.69
CA GLU A 72 -1.69 -16.68 5.41
C GLU A 72 -1.24 -15.83 4.21
N ILE A 73 -1.61 -14.55 4.18
CA ILE A 73 -1.24 -13.62 3.10
C ILE A 73 0.26 -13.32 3.14
N GLU A 74 0.81 -13.02 4.32
CA GLU A 74 2.23 -12.71 4.52
C GLU A 74 3.14 -13.90 4.22
N SER A 75 2.64 -15.13 4.38
CA SER A 75 3.35 -16.35 4.01
C SER A 75 3.54 -16.54 2.50
N PHE A 76 2.82 -15.76 1.68
CA PHE A 76 2.95 -15.85 0.23
C PHE A 76 4.36 -15.45 -0.23
N PRO A 77 5.02 -16.24 -1.11
CA PRO A 77 6.34 -15.90 -1.60
C PRO A 77 6.37 -14.49 -2.21
N LEU A 78 7.40 -13.71 -1.88
CA LEU A 78 7.57 -12.32 -2.32
C LEU A 78 6.60 -11.30 -1.68
N MET A 79 5.70 -11.70 -0.76
CA MET A 79 4.81 -10.74 -0.11
C MET A 79 5.56 -9.73 0.75
N SER A 80 6.56 -10.17 1.53
CA SER A 80 7.42 -9.27 2.31
C SER A 80 8.11 -8.25 1.40
N GLU A 81 8.77 -8.72 0.33
CA GLU A 81 9.45 -7.85 -0.64
C GLU A 81 8.46 -6.87 -1.29
N TYR A 82 7.24 -7.32 -1.62
CA TYR A 82 6.20 -6.46 -2.16
C TYR A 82 5.81 -5.33 -1.21
N LEU A 83 5.62 -5.64 0.08
CA LEU A 83 5.25 -4.64 1.09
C LEU A 83 6.39 -3.66 1.36
N ASP A 84 7.63 -4.15 1.43
CA ASP A 84 8.83 -3.30 1.61
C ASP A 84 8.97 -2.31 0.44
N LEU A 85 8.84 -2.80 -0.80
CA LEU A 85 8.87 -1.95 -2.00
C LEU A 85 7.70 -0.97 -2.01
N GLN A 86 6.51 -1.38 -1.56
CA GLN A 86 5.36 -0.49 -1.47
C GLN A 86 5.62 0.66 -0.49
N GLU A 87 6.25 0.39 0.65
CA GLU A 87 6.63 1.41 1.62
C GLU A 87 7.70 2.35 1.06
N GLU A 88 8.76 1.80 0.46
CA GLU A 88 9.84 2.56 -0.17
C GLU A 88 9.32 3.52 -1.25
N ILE A 89 8.48 3.01 -2.16
CA ILE A 89 7.88 3.82 -3.24
C ILE A 89 6.99 4.92 -2.65
N ASN A 90 6.19 4.62 -1.62
CA ASN A 90 5.36 5.63 -0.96
C ASN A 90 6.19 6.72 -0.29
N HIS A 91 7.31 6.36 0.33
CA HIS A 91 8.23 7.33 0.92
C HIS A 91 8.83 8.24 -0.16
N MET A 92 9.38 7.66 -1.23
CA MET A 92 9.91 8.40 -2.37
C MET A 92 8.87 9.37 -2.96
N VAL A 93 7.63 8.92 -3.16
CA VAL A 93 6.56 9.78 -3.70
C VAL A 93 6.26 10.94 -2.75
N LYS A 94 6.20 10.70 -1.44
CA LYS A 94 5.99 11.76 -0.44
C LYS A 94 7.12 12.77 -0.42
N GLU A 95 8.38 12.33 -0.51
CA GLU A 95 9.54 13.22 -0.60
C GLU A 95 9.48 14.11 -1.84
N VAL A 96 9.17 13.52 -3.00
CA VAL A 96 8.99 14.29 -4.25
C VAL A 96 7.90 15.34 -4.10
N LEU A 97 6.75 14.98 -3.52
CA LEU A 97 5.65 15.92 -3.26
C LEU A 97 6.11 17.06 -2.34
N GLN A 98 6.81 16.74 -1.27
CA GLN A 98 7.32 17.73 -0.31
C GLN A 98 8.34 18.68 -0.96
N ILE A 99 9.25 18.17 -1.79
CA ILE A 99 10.22 19.00 -2.52
C ILE A 99 9.49 19.95 -3.47
N ILE A 100 8.52 19.45 -4.24
CA ILE A 100 7.74 20.27 -5.17
C ILE A 100 6.97 21.35 -4.42
N GLU A 101 6.29 20.99 -3.33
CA GLU A 101 5.53 21.93 -2.49
C GLU A 101 6.45 23.00 -1.89
N ASN A 102 7.57 22.61 -1.29
CA ASN A 102 8.53 23.56 -0.72
C ASN A 102 9.10 24.52 -1.76
N GLN A 103 9.50 24.03 -2.93
CA GLN A 103 10.07 24.87 -4.00
C GLN A 103 9.04 25.82 -4.61
N ILE A 104 7.78 25.39 -4.72
CA ILE A 104 6.69 26.27 -5.14
C ILE A 104 6.46 27.36 -4.10
N ASN A 105 6.40 27.00 -2.82
CA ASN A 105 6.20 27.96 -1.74
C ASN A 105 7.38 28.94 -1.64
N GLU A 106 8.64 28.49 -1.70
CA GLU A 106 9.82 29.37 -1.76
C GLU A 106 9.79 30.33 -2.96
N GLY A 107 9.33 29.85 -4.12
CA GLY A 107 9.18 30.67 -5.33
C GLY A 107 8.00 31.64 -5.31
N ILE A 108 6.97 31.38 -4.50
CA ILE A 108 5.77 32.21 -4.35
C ILE A 108 5.91 33.20 -3.18
N ASP A 109 6.55 32.77 -2.09
CA ASP A 109 6.67 33.54 -0.85
C ASP A 109 7.74 34.65 -0.95
N GLY A 110 8.58 34.65 -1.98
CA GLY A 110 9.59 35.70 -2.17
C GLY A 110 10.66 35.66 -1.05
N VAL A 111 11.86 36.18 -1.24
CA VAL A 111 12.19 37.63 -1.15
C VAL A 111 10.99 38.57 -0.96
#